data_AF-A0A7G6S898-F1
#
_entry.id   AF-A0A7G6S898-F1
#
_cell.length_a   1.000
_cell.length_b   1.000
_cell.length_c   1.000
_cell.angle_alpha   90.00
_cell.angle_beta   90.00
_cell.angle_gamma   90.00
#
_symmetry.space_group_name_H-M   'P 1'
#
loop_
_entity.id
_entity.type
_entity.pdbx_description
1 polymer ?
#
loop_
_entity_poly.entity_id
_entity_poly.type
_entity_poly.pdbx_seq_one_letter_code
_entity_poly.pdbx_strand_id
1 'polypeptide(L)'
;MRYISALDGLRALAVIMVIAFHCQPTVVPGGYIGVDIFFVLSGYLITSNLLLEWQKDNDINIPRFYFRRIKRLAPALYFFWDVMRLWLFSQVNRMSTLVRSLTPQRI
;
A
#
# COMPACT_ATOMS: atom_id res chain seq x y z
N MET A 1 -5.16 -21.64 -15.85
CA MET A 1 -4.25 -22.29 -14.88
C MET A 1 -4.68 -21.92 -13.46
N ARG A 2 -4.53 -22.86 -12.53
CA ARG A 2 -4.99 -22.82 -11.14
C ARG A 2 -4.58 -21.52 -10.45
N TYR A 3 -5.54 -20.79 -9.87
CA TYR A 3 -5.26 -19.70 -8.94
C TYR A 3 -4.42 -20.28 -7.81
N ILE A 4 -3.12 -19.97 -7.77
CA ILE A 4 -2.22 -20.53 -6.76
C ILE A 4 -2.38 -19.66 -5.52
N SER A 5 -3.38 -19.98 -4.70
CA SER A 5 -3.67 -19.29 -3.43
C SER A 5 -2.43 -19.23 -2.51
N ALA A 6 -1.47 -20.16 -2.68
CA ALA A 6 -0.21 -20.14 -1.96
C ALA A 6 0.62 -18.86 -2.23
N LEU A 7 0.53 -18.26 -3.40
CA LEU A 7 1.22 -16.99 -3.71
C LEU A 7 0.59 -15.80 -2.98
N ASP A 8 -0.73 -15.80 -2.80
CA ASP A 8 -1.40 -14.80 -1.97
C ASP A 8 -1.06 -15.01 -0.48
N GLY A 9 -0.98 -16.26 -0.02
CA GLY A 9 -0.55 -16.59 1.34
C GLY A 9 0.89 -16.14 1.62
N LEU A 10 1.80 -16.34 0.67
CA LEU A 10 3.19 -15.87 0.80
C LEU A 10 3.27 -14.33 0.81
N ARG A 11 2.40 -13.67 0.04
CA ARG A 11 2.29 -12.20 0.05
C ARG A 11 1.76 -11.70 1.39
N ALA A 12 0.78 -12.38 1.98
CA ALA A 12 0.29 -12.06 3.32
C ALA A 12 1.38 -12.24 4.38
N LEU A 13 2.16 -13.32 4.30
CA LEU A 13 3.32 -13.54 5.17
C LEU A 13 4.36 -12.42 5.05
N ALA A 14 4.65 -11.99 3.82
CA ALA A 14 5.56 -10.88 3.56
C ALA A 14 5.07 -9.58 4.22
N VAL A 15 3.76 -9.26 4.11
CA VAL A 15 3.17 -8.10 4.79
C VAL A 15 3.27 -8.22 6.31
N ILE A 16 3.03 -9.41 6.88
CA ILE A 16 3.17 -9.64 8.33
C ILE A 16 4.60 -9.35 8.78
N MET A 17 5.61 -9.78 8.03
CA MET A 17 7.02 -9.46 8.34
C MET A 17 7.30 -7.96 8.31
N VAL A 18 6.71 -7.22 7.36
CA VAL A 18 6.85 -5.75 7.27
C VAL A 18 6.19 -5.04 8.46
N ILE A 19 5.01 -5.49 8.87
CA ILE A 19 4.30 -4.96 10.03
C ILE A 19 5.11 -5.25 11.31
N ALA A 20 5.60 -6.48 11.47
CA ALA A 20 6.41 -6.87 12.62
C ALA A 20 7.69 -6.02 12.73
N PHE A 21 8.35 -5.72 11.61
CA PHE A 21 9.50 -4.82 11.56
C PHE A 21 9.17 -3.41 12.05
N HIS A 22 8.03 -2.86 11.65
CA HIS A 22 7.62 -1.51 12.06
C HIS A 22 7.22 -1.43 13.53
N CYS A 23 6.66 -2.50 14.11
CA CYS A 23 6.30 -2.53 15.53
C CYS A 23 7.53 -2.53 16.45
N GLN A 24 8.56 -3.32 16.13
CA GLN A 24 9.80 -3.39 16.93
C GLN A 24 11.02 -3.61 16.01
N PRO A 25 11.61 -2.52 15.48
CA PRO A 25 12.74 -2.60 14.54
C PRO A 25 13.99 -3.28 15.13
N THR A 26 14.16 -3.18 16.45
CA THR A 26 15.32 -3.71 17.19
C THR A 26 15.25 -5.21 17.47
N VAL A 27 14.05 -5.81 17.42
CA VAL A 27 13.84 -7.24 17.72
C VAL A 27 13.86 -8.11 16.46
N VAL A 28 13.54 -7.53 15.30
CA VAL A 28 13.49 -8.25 14.01
C VAL A 28 14.38 -7.56 12.97
N PRO A 29 15.72 -7.65 13.08
CA PRO A 29 16.65 -7.10 12.10
C PRO A 29 16.56 -7.91 10.81
N GLY A 30 15.67 -7.51 9.90
CA GLY A 30 15.46 -8.21 8.62
C GLY A 30 14.06 -8.14 8.04
N GLY A 31 13.05 -7.61 8.75
CA GLY A 31 11.69 -7.59 8.23
C GLY A 31 11.46 -6.64 7.04
N TYR A 32 12.46 -5.83 6.66
CA TYR A 32 12.46 -5.09 5.39
C TYR A 32 12.47 -6.03 4.16
N ILE A 33 13.00 -7.25 4.29
CA ILE A 33 13.01 -8.27 3.23
C ILE A 33 11.58 -8.63 2.80
N GLY A 34 10.60 -8.49 3.71
CA GLY A 34 9.18 -8.66 3.39
C GLY A 34 8.70 -7.70 2.30
N VAL A 35 9.25 -6.49 2.22
CA VAL A 35 8.92 -5.52 1.16
C VAL A 35 9.38 -6.04 -0.20
N ASP A 36 10.64 -6.50 -0.29
CA ASP A 36 11.21 -7.01 -1.54
C ASP A 36 10.46 -8.24 -2.03
N ILE A 37 10.17 -9.20 -1.14
CA ILE A 37 9.39 -10.40 -1.45
C ILE A 37 7.99 -10.02 -1.93
N PHE A 38 7.33 -9.06 -1.27
CA PHE A 38 6.00 -8.60 -1.67
C PHE A 38 5.99 -8.02 -3.09
N PHE A 39 6.98 -7.20 -3.43
CA PHE A 39 7.08 -6.60 -4.76
C PHE A 39 7.39 -7.63 -5.85
N VAL A 40 8.35 -8.54 -5.61
CA VAL A 40 8.70 -9.60 -6.57
C VAL A 40 7.50 -10.51 -6.85
N LEU A 41 6.78 -10.95 -5.81
CA LEU A 41 5.58 -11.79 -5.97
C LEU A 41 4.46 -11.07 -6.71
N SER A 42 4.28 -9.77 -6.43
CA SER A 42 3.28 -8.96 -7.10
C SER A 42 3.59 -8.80 -8.59
N GLY A 43 4.87 -8.61 -8.94
CA GLY A 43 5.37 -8.56 -10.32
C GLY A 43 5.15 -9.88 -11.05
N TYR A 44 5.52 -11.00 -10.43
CA TYR A 44 5.29 -12.34 -10.97
C TYR A 44 3.80 -12.59 -11.29
N LEU A 45 2.90 -12.25 -10.37
CA LEU A 45 1.45 -12.43 -10.55
C LEU A 45 0.87 -11.53 -11.66
N ILE A 46 1.41 -10.32 -11.84
CA ILE A 46 1.05 -9.42 -12.95
C ILE A 46 1.37 -10.13 -14.26
N THR A 47 2.64 -10.49 -14.45
CA THR A 47 3.15 -11.05 -15.69
C THR A 47 2.49 -12.38 -16.01
N SER A 48 2.27 -13.25 -15.00
CA SER A 48 1.57 -14.52 -15.21
C SER A 48 0.12 -14.31 -15.68
N ASN A 49 -0.59 -13.32 -15.13
CA ASN A 49 -1.95 -13.01 -15.57
C ASN A 49 -1.99 -12.47 -17.00
N LEU A 50 -1.04 -11.61 -17.38
CA LEU A 50 -0.94 -11.11 -18.75
C LEU A 50 -0.61 -12.24 -19.73
N LEU A 51 0.33 -13.12 -19.37
CA LEU A 51 0.71 -14.25 -20.21
C LEU A 51 -0.46 -15.21 -20.43
N LEU A 52 -1.29 -15.42 -19.41
CA LEU A 52 -2.52 -16.22 -19.51
C LEU A 52 -3.59 -15.57 -20.40
N GLU A 53 -3.75 -14.25 -20.32
CA GLU A 53 -4.69 -13.50 -21.18
C GLU A 53 -4.23 -13.57 -22.64
N TRP A 54 -2.93 -13.40 -22.88
CA TRP A 54 -2.31 -13.56 -24.20
C TRP A 54 -2.49 -14.97 -24.78
N GLN A 55 -2.24 -16.02 -23.99
CA GLN A 55 -2.42 -17.41 -24.42
C GLN A 55 -3.88 -17.75 -24.77
N LYS A 56 -4.85 -17.05 -24.18
CA LYS A 56 -6.26 -17.35 -24.33
C LYS A 56 -6.91 -16.59 -25.46
N ASP A 57 -6.63 -15.28 -25.55
CA ASP A 57 -7.34 -14.37 -26.45
C ASP A 57 -6.46 -13.87 -27.61
N ASN A 58 -5.16 -14.23 -27.67
CA ASN A 58 -4.14 -13.69 -28.59
C ASN A 58 -4.01 -12.15 -28.57
N ASP A 59 -4.71 -11.48 -27.66
CA ASP A 59 -4.72 -10.04 -27.46
C ASP A 59 -4.59 -9.73 -25.97
N ILE A 60 -3.89 -8.65 -25.66
CA ILE A 60 -3.69 -8.20 -24.28
C ILE A 60 -4.48 -6.91 -24.10
N ASN A 61 -5.63 -7.04 -23.46
CA ASN A 61 -6.47 -5.88 -23.17
C ASN A 61 -5.98 -5.14 -21.91
N ILE A 62 -4.86 -4.41 -22.06
CA ILE A 62 -4.21 -3.62 -21.02
C ILE A 62 -5.19 -2.70 -20.26
N PRO A 63 -6.12 -1.96 -20.91
CA PRO A 63 -7.06 -1.10 -20.20
C PRO A 63 -7.95 -1.88 -19.23
N ARG A 64 -8.44 -3.04 -19.66
CA ARG A 64 -9.30 -3.93 -18.85
C ARG A 64 -8.56 -4.55 -17.67
N PHE A 65 -7.26 -4.79 -17.82
CA PHE A 65 -6.40 -5.26 -16.74
C PHE A 65 -6.20 -4.18 -15.66
N TYR A 66 -5.83 -2.97 -16.07
CA TYR A 66 -5.64 -1.86 -15.14
C TYR A 66 -6.94 -1.44 -14.45
N PHE A 67 -8.07 -1.45 -15.15
CA PHE A 67 -9.37 -1.11 -14.57
C PHE A 67 -9.76 -2.04 -13.40
N ARG A 68 -9.55 -3.36 -13.57
CA ARG A 68 -9.77 -4.36 -12.50
C ARG A 68 -8.87 -4.13 -11.29
N ARG A 69 -7.63 -3.68 -11.51
CA ARG A 69 -6.69 -3.36 -10.41
C ARG A 69 -7.04 -2.07 -9.71
N ILE A 70 -7.30 -1.00 -10.45
CA ILE A 70 -7.66 0.31 -9.88
C ILE A 70 -8.93 0.17 -9.03
N LYS A 71 -9.96 -0.54 -9.50
CA LYS A 71 -11.19 -0.76 -8.71
C LYS A 71 -10.93 -1.41 -7.34
N ARG A 72 -9.87 -2.21 -7.21
CA ARG A 72 -9.50 -2.87 -5.95
C ARG A 72 -8.52 -2.07 -5.10
N LEU A 73 -7.59 -1.33 -5.71
CA LEU A 73 -6.56 -0.54 -4.99
C LEU A 73 -7.03 0.87 -4.62
N ALA A 74 -7.91 1.48 -5.44
CA ALA A 74 -8.47 2.80 -5.22
C ALA A 74 -9.09 2.99 -3.82
N PRO A 75 -9.96 2.09 -3.30
CA PRO A 75 -10.58 2.32 -1.99
C PRO A 75 -9.55 2.40 -0.86
N ALA A 76 -8.49 1.58 -0.90
CA ALA A 76 -7.42 1.63 0.10
C ALA A 76 -6.59 2.91 -0.02
N LEU A 77 -6.32 3.38 -1.24
CA LEU A 77 -5.60 4.62 -1.50
C LEU A 77 -6.37 5.85 -1.01
N TYR A 78 -7.67 5.94 -1.35
CA TYR A 78 -8.52 7.04 -0.89
C TYR A 78 -8.61 7.07 0.63
N PHE A 79 -8.79 5.91 1.27
CA PHE A 79 -8.79 5.82 2.73
C PHE A 79 -7.48 6.33 3.35
N PHE A 80 -6.33 5.87 2.86
CA PHE A 80 -5.04 6.33 3.36
C PHE A 80 -4.84 7.85 3.14
N TRP A 81 -5.23 8.35 1.96
CA TRP A 81 -5.14 9.77 1.64
C TRP A 81 -6.01 10.62 2.55
N ASP A 82 -7.25 10.21 2.80
CA ASP A 82 -8.19 10.91 3.69
C ASP A 82 -7.68 10.93 5.13
N VAL A 83 -7.14 9.81 5.62
CA VAL A 83 -6.52 9.72 6.96
C VAL A 83 -5.34 10.68 7.06
N MET A 84 -4.44 10.68 6.07
CA MET A 84 -3.30 11.60 6.06
C MET A 84 -3.73 13.07 6.00
N ARG A 85 -4.76 13.38 5.20
CA ARG A 85 -5.30 14.74 5.07
C ARG A 85 -5.90 15.24 6.39
N LEU A 86 -6.67 14.38 7.07
CA LEU A 86 -7.23 14.68 8.39
C LEU A 86 -6.14 14.85 9.45
N TRP A 87 -5.12 13.99 9.44
CA TRP A 87 -3.98 14.09 10.36
C TRP A 87 -3.19 15.39 10.17
N LEU A 88 -2.90 15.75 8.92
CA LEU A 88 -2.23 17.02 8.58
C LEU A 88 -3.07 18.23 8.98
N PHE A 89 -4.38 18.20 8.72
CA PHE A 89 -5.28 19.27 9.13
C PHE A 89 -5.32 19.43 10.66
N SER A 90 -5.36 18.33 11.40
CA SER A 90 -5.27 18.33 12.87
C SER A 90 -3.96 18.95 13.36
N GLN A 91 -2.83 18.61 12.74
CA GLN A 91 -1.51 19.15 13.09
C GLN A 91 -1.40 20.65 12.81
N VAL A 92 -1.87 21.11 11.65
CA VAL A 92 -1.89 22.54 11.30
C VAL A 92 -2.75 23.33 12.28
N ASN A 93 -3.93 22.80 12.66
CA ASN A 93 -4.81 23.45 13.62
C ASN A 93 -4.24 23.46 15.06
N ARG A 94 -3.52 22.39 15.43
CA ARG A 94 -2.78 22.34 16.71
C ARG A 94 -1.67 23.39 16.74
N MET A 95 -0.95 23.59 15.64
CA MET A 95 0.12 24.59 15.56
C MET A 95 -0.41 26.03 15.61
N SER A 96 -1.52 26.31 14.93
CA SER A 96 -2.13 27.65 14.92
C SER A 96 -2.67 28.05 16.30
N THR A 97 -3.24 27.11 17.07
CA THR A 97 -3.68 27.36 18.45
C THR A 97 -2.51 27.65 19.40
N LEU A 98 -1.40 26.93 19.28
CA LEU A 98 -0.20 27.18 20.09
C LEU A 98 0.42 28.56 19.79
N VAL A 99 0.54 28.93 18.51
CA VAL A 99 1.03 30.26 18.10
C VAL A 99 0.12 31.38 18.62
N ARG A 100 -1.20 31.19 18.58
CA ARG A 100 -2.19 32.16 19.09
C ARG A 100 -2.18 32.29 20.62
N SER A 101 -1.78 31.24 21.33
CA SER A 101 -1.60 31.28 22.79
C SER A 101 -0.29 31.95 23.22
N LEU A 102 0.74 31.91 22.37
CA LEU A 102 2.05 32.55 22.59
C LEU A 102 2.13 33.99 22.06
N THR A 103 1.11 34.44 21.31
CA THR A 103 0.88 35.86 20.98
C THR A 103 -0.21 36.43 21.89
N PRO A 104 0.08 36.74 23.16
CA PRO A 104 -0.83 37.55 23.96
C PRO A 104 -0.95 38.91 23.28
N GLN A 105 -2.18 39.45 23.26
CA GLN A 105 -2.51 40.76 22.73
C GLN A 105 -1.39 41.79 23.00
N ARG A 106 -0.63 42.14 21.95
CA ARG A 106 -0.08 43.48 21.90
C ARG A 106 -1.16 44.37 21.35
N ILE A 107 -1.69 45.18 22.27
CA ILE A 107 -2.29 46.49 22.09
C ILE A 107 -1.59 47.23 20.93
#